data_AF-A0A2W5XID2-F1
#
_entry.id   AF-A0A2W5XID2-F1
#
_cell.length_a   1.000
_cell.length_b   1.000
_cell.length_c   1.000
_cell.angle_alpha   90.00
_cell.angle_beta   90.00
_cell.angle_gamma   90.00
#
_symmetry.space_group_name_H-M   'P 1'
#
loop_
_entity.id
_entity.type
_entity.pdbx_description
1 polymer ?
#
loop_
_entity_poly.entity_id
_entity_poly.type
_entity_poly.pdbx_seq_one_letter_code
_entity_poly.pdbx_strand_id
1 'polypeptide(L)'
;MLRGRGRTWSSSARSRWSGARRLEVDPDQGAGLRATDARQAGLTTDEQGGANRGAEREPAGHHATVSSTLGIGLAMRGEPAMRRNSPLTEPRALSHNVRFDRNRRPDTPRSRSRFPVARHGGEMRSRVSATVGAPHDTASNPIVKVLISADGEGISGITSSDELVRGRSGYGRFQHLMTADVNAAIEGAVAGGATEIIVNDSHWGMNNLLIEELDPRADLVRGFHKPLCMMHGVDDDIDTVFCVGYHAKVGHSDGVANETMIGREMIEIRLNGRPAGELDINATIAAHHGKAISLVTGDDAFVAEARDSLGDVEVAVTKYAVDRWTARCIGLERSRAGIRAAAERATRRAAERAFTPMKLELPITYEVEFTSTSEALMGALVPGATRPSPRIVSFTGDDALSAWRGLFSVILLGWSASDEVYG
;
A
#
# COMPACT_ATOMS: atom_id res chain seq x y z
N MET A 1 -42.94 41.07 24.07
CA MET A 1 -42.26 41.48 22.82
C MET A 1 -40.79 41.14 23.01
N LEU A 2 -40.03 40.35 22.25
CA LEU A 2 -40.07 39.75 20.91
C LEU A 2 -39.43 38.34 21.02
N ARG A 3 -40.06 37.22 20.63
CA ARG A 3 -39.97 36.46 19.36
C ARG A 3 -38.59 36.42 18.66
N GLY A 4 -38.06 35.20 18.46
CA GLY A 4 -36.93 34.97 17.54
C GLY A 4 -36.44 33.53 17.32
N ARG A 5 -37.36 32.61 16.95
CA ARG A 5 -37.20 31.50 15.96
C ARG A 5 -35.96 30.56 16.04
N GLY A 6 -36.22 29.33 16.48
CA GLY A 6 -35.45 28.14 16.11
C GLY A 6 -35.71 27.68 14.67
N ARG A 7 -34.71 27.04 14.06
CA ARG A 7 -34.85 26.26 12.82
C ARG A 7 -34.43 24.82 13.12
N THR A 8 -35.42 23.93 13.08
CA THR A 8 -35.26 22.48 12.99
C THR A 8 -34.91 22.10 11.56
N TRP A 9 -33.86 21.31 11.36
CA TRP A 9 -33.57 20.67 10.08
C TRP A 9 -34.33 19.34 10.00
N SER A 10 -35.20 19.24 9.01
CA SER A 10 -35.98 18.05 8.69
C SER A 10 -35.16 17.07 7.85
N SER A 11 -35.08 15.83 8.33
CA SER A 11 -34.60 14.66 7.62
C SER A 11 -35.56 14.22 6.51
N SER A 12 -35.14 14.29 5.24
CA SER A 12 -35.72 13.45 4.19
C SER A 12 -34.86 13.44 2.92
N ALA A 13 -34.10 12.36 2.71
CA ALA A 13 -33.69 11.94 1.38
C ALA A 13 -33.60 10.40 1.38
N ARG A 14 -34.66 9.76 0.89
CA ARG A 14 -34.64 8.35 0.47
C ARG A 14 -34.07 8.34 -0.95
N SER A 15 -32.90 7.75 -1.17
CA SER A 15 -32.40 7.48 -2.52
C SER A 15 -32.96 6.14 -3.00
N ARG A 16 -33.74 6.17 -4.09
CA ARG A 16 -34.04 5.02 -4.93
C ARG A 16 -33.04 5.07 -6.08
N TRP A 17 -32.15 4.09 -6.18
CA TRP A 17 -31.35 3.84 -7.38
C TRP A 17 -31.93 2.63 -8.10
N SER A 18 -32.55 2.88 -9.24
CA SER A 18 -32.92 1.88 -10.24
C SER A 18 -32.66 2.51 -11.60
N GLY A 19 -31.67 2.00 -12.35
CA GLY A 19 -31.34 2.53 -13.67
C GLY A 19 -30.02 2.03 -14.21
N ALA A 20 -29.89 0.71 -14.42
CA ALA A 20 -28.85 0.16 -15.26
C ALA A 20 -29.11 0.58 -16.72
N ARG A 21 -28.19 1.32 -17.35
CA ARG A 21 -28.13 1.45 -18.80
C ARG A 21 -27.01 0.57 -19.33
N ARG A 22 -27.39 -0.45 -20.09
CA ARG A 22 -26.48 -1.18 -21.00
C ARG A 22 -25.98 -0.21 -22.06
N LEU A 23 -24.68 -0.23 -22.31
CA LEU A 23 -24.10 0.24 -23.56
C LEU A 23 -24.22 -0.89 -24.58
N GLU A 24 -25.02 -0.66 -25.62
CA GLU A 24 -25.08 -1.50 -26.82
C GLU A 24 -23.85 -1.20 -27.69
N VAL A 25 -23.21 -2.27 -28.17
CA VAL A 25 -22.14 -2.23 -29.17
C VAL A 25 -22.79 -2.54 -30.52
N ASP A 26 -22.65 -1.61 -31.46
CA ASP A 26 -23.09 -1.72 -32.85
C ASP A 26 -22.09 -2.56 -33.66
N PRO A 27 -22.48 -3.68 -34.29
CA PRO A 27 -21.62 -4.48 -35.14
C PRO A 27 -22.10 -4.43 -36.60
N ASP A 28 -21.66 -3.45 -37.39
CA ASP A 28 -21.52 -3.63 -38.85
C ASP A 28 -20.82 -2.44 -39.53
N GLN A 29 -19.51 -2.59 -39.78
CA GLN A 29 -18.90 -2.08 -41.02
C GLN A 29 -17.94 -3.16 -41.55
N GLY A 30 -18.41 -3.89 -42.57
CA GLY A 30 -17.59 -4.75 -43.43
C GLY A 30 -16.62 -3.94 -44.29
N ALA A 31 -15.86 -4.49 -45.23
CA ALA A 31 -15.71 -5.85 -45.73
C ALA A 31 -14.41 -5.86 -46.56
N GLY A 32 -13.77 -7.01 -46.71
CA GLY A 32 -12.81 -7.23 -47.78
C GLY A 32 -11.81 -8.34 -47.52
N LEU A 33 -12.10 -9.55 -48.00
CA LEU A 33 -11.31 -10.23 -49.04
C LEU A 33 -11.62 -11.76 -49.09
N ARG A 34 -12.27 -12.13 -50.20
CA ARG A 34 -12.15 -13.35 -51.03
C ARG A 34 -12.20 -14.74 -50.38
N ALA A 35 -13.25 -15.46 -50.78
CA ALA A 35 -13.39 -16.91 -50.73
C ALA A 35 -12.54 -17.63 -51.79
N THR A 36 -12.05 -18.83 -51.45
CA THR A 36 -11.97 -19.98 -52.36
C THR A 36 -12.15 -21.30 -51.60
N ASP A 37 -13.08 -22.09 -52.13
CA ASP A 37 -13.15 -23.55 -52.21
C ASP A 37 -13.52 -24.44 -51.01
N ALA A 38 -14.65 -25.11 -51.23
CA ALA A 38 -15.21 -26.25 -50.54
C ALA A 38 -14.51 -27.57 -50.89
N ARG A 39 -14.57 -28.56 -49.98
CA ARG A 39 -14.88 -29.96 -50.29
C ARG A 39 -15.26 -30.77 -49.04
N GLN A 40 -16.26 -31.63 -49.23
CA GLN A 40 -16.91 -32.56 -48.30
C GLN A 40 -16.02 -33.72 -47.83
N ALA A 41 -16.34 -34.35 -46.69
CA ALA A 41 -17.00 -35.68 -46.61
C ALA A 41 -16.70 -36.47 -45.30
N GLY A 42 -17.70 -37.26 -44.84
CA GLY A 42 -17.60 -38.41 -43.93
C GLY A 42 -18.08 -38.15 -42.49
N LEU A 43 -19.31 -38.43 -42.02
CA LEU A 43 -20.14 -39.65 -41.88
C LEU A 43 -19.63 -40.74 -40.91
N THR A 44 -20.63 -41.37 -40.25
CA THR A 44 -20.67 -42.46 -39.23
C THR A 44 -20.62 -41.95 -37.76
N THR A 45 -21.69 -41.91 -36.95
CA THR A 45 -22.71 -42.88 -36.47
C THR A 45 -22.14 -44.14 -35.81
N ASP A 46 -22.37 -44.29 -34.49
CA ASP A 46 -23.18 -45.39 -33.98
C ASP A 46 -23.76 -45.12 -32.59
N GLU A 47 -25.00 -45.61 -32.44
CA GLU A 47 -25.91 -45.54 -31.30
C GLU A 47 -25.62 -46.61 -30.24
N GLN A 48 -26.14 -46.38 -29.03
CA GLN A 48 -26.94 -47.27 -28.16
C GLN A 48 -26.81 -46.73 -26.72
N GLY A 49 -27.84 -46.49 -25.93
CA GLY A 49 -29.26 -46.82 -25.96
C GLY A 49 -29.74 -46.84 -24.49
N GLY A 50 -30.98 -46.41 -24.21
CA GLY A 50 -31.62 -46.68 -22.92
C GLY A 50 -32.25 -45.47 -22.23
N ALA A 51 -33.42 -45.06 -22.73
CA ALA A 51 -34.39 -44.28 -21.95
C ALA A 51 -35.33 -45.24 -21.19
N ASN A 52 -35.75 -44.89 -19.97
CA ASN A 52 -37.16 -45.00 -19.64
C ASN A 52 -37.61 -43.96 -18.59
N ARG A 53 -38.85 -43.50 -18.77
CA ARG A 53 -39.51 -42.33 -18.19
C ARG A 53 -40.46 -42.69 -17.04
N GLY A 54 -40.91 -41.65 -16.32
CA GLY A 54 -42.22 -41.55 -15.65
C GLY A 54 -42.10 -41.04 -14.21
N ALA A 55 -42.35 -39.76 -13.87
CA ALA A 55 -43.65 -39.08 -13.69
C ALA A 55 -44.44 -39.69 -12.49
N GLU A 56 -45.08 -39.00 -11.54
CA GLU A 56 -45.49 -37.60 -11.33
C GLU A 56 -46.10 -37.50 -9.89
N ARG A 57 -46.23 -36.28 -9.33
CA ARG A 57 -47.20 -35.79 -8.31
C ARG A 57 -46.92 -35.81 -6.79
N GLU A 58 -47.12 -34.62 -6.20
CA GLU A 58 -47.15 -34.18 -4.79
C GLU A 58 -48.50 -34.46 -4.05
N PRO A 59 -48.84 -33.82 -2.90
CA PRO A 59 -48.33 -33.95 -1.52
C PRO A 59 -49.45 -34.13 -0.45
N ALA A 60 -49.13 -34.34 0.84
CA ALA A 60 -49.82 -33.73 2.01
C ALA A 60 -49.37 -34.28 3.39
N GLY A 61 -48.99 -33.35 4.28
CA GLY A 61 -49.47 -33.22 5.67
C GLY A 61 -49.03 -34.20 6.77
N HIS A 62 -48.38 -33.69 7.83
CA HIS A 62 -49.03 -33.41 9.14
C HIS A 62 -48.03 -33.01 10.24
N HIS A 63 -48.51 -32.13 11.12
CA HIS A 63 -47.93 -31.65 12.38
C HIS A 63 -47.51 -32.75 13.37
N ALA A 64 -46.47 -32.51 14.17
CA ALA A 64 -46.61 -32.30 15.63
C ALA A 64 -45.24 -32.17 16.35
N THR A 65 -45.20 -31.19 17.22
CA THR A 65 -44.25 -30.90 18.32
C THR A 65 -44.14 -32.04 19.35
N VAL A 66 -42.99 -32.16 20.04
CA VAL A 66 -42.83 -31.90 21.50
C VAL A 66 -41.42 -32.35 21.96
N SER A 67 -40.84 -31.50 22.79
CA SER A 67 -39.61 -31.60 23.58
C SER A 67 -39.64 -32.72 24.64
N SER A 68 -38.49 -33.35 24.93
CA SER A 68 -38.17 -33.74 26.31
C SER A 68 -36.66 -33.92 26.53
N THR A 69 -36.25 -33.49 27.72
CA THR A 69 -34.90 -33.42 28.28
C THR A 69 -34.63 -34.66 29.17
N LEU A 70 -33.35 -34.81 29.55
CA LEU A 70 -32.75 -35.63 30.62
C LEU A 70 -32.27 -37.06 30.27
N GLY A 71 -31.01 -37.33 30.66
CA GLY A 71 -30.59 -38.70 30.97
C GLY A 71 -29.07 -38.94 30.99
N ILE A 72 -28.41 -38.51 32.06
CA ILE A 72 -27.04 -38.89 32.43
C ILE A 72 -26.93 -40.41 32.63
N GLY A 73 -25.82 -41.03 32.19
CA GLY A 73 -25.52 -42.45 32.48
C GLY A 73 -24.06 -42.83 32.21
N LEU A 74 -23.28 -42.92 33.29
CA LEU A 74 -21.87 -43.29 33.42
C LEU A 74 -21.71 -44.82 33.59
N ALA A 75 -20.75 -45.46 32.90
CA ALA A 75 -19.99 -46.65 33.36
C ALA A 75 -18.91 -47.01 32.29
N MET A 76 -17.59 -46.84 32.51
CA MET A 76 -16.65 -47.63 33.33
C MET A 76 -16.44 -49.09 32.89
N ARG A 77 -15.32 -49.36 32.18
CA ARG A 77 -14.19 -50.27 32.54
C ARG A 77 -13.58 -50.99 31.33
N GLY A 78 -12.24 -51.00 31.27
CA GLY A 78 -11.47 -52.09 30.64
C GLY A 78 -10.17 -51.67 29.93
N GLU A 79 -9.10 -51.40 30.68
CA GLU A 79 -7.72 -51.60 30.16
C GLU A 79 -7.29 -53.07 30.34
N PRO A 80 -6.28 -53.55 29.58
CA PRO A 80 -4.94 -53.64 30.20
C PRO A 80 -3.74 -53.28 29.28
N ALA A 81 -2.86 -52.43 29.83
CA ALA A 81 -1.40 -52.57 30.03
C ALA A 81 -0.39 -52.93 28.90
N MET A 82 0.53 -51.97 28.71
CA MET A 82 2.01 -52.05 28.64
C MET A 82 2.77 -52.58 27.41
N ARG A 83 3.55 -51.69 26.76
CA ARG A 83 5.04 -51.59 26.71
C ARG A 83 5.44 -50.49 25.70
N ARG A 84 5.93 -49.31 26.13
CA ARG A 84 7.30 -48.84 26.43
C ARG A 84 8.11 -48.29 25.24
N ASN A 85 8.62 -47.06 25.46
CA ASN A 85 9.75 -46.31 24.85
C ASN A 85 9.48 -45.63 23.49
N SER A 86 9.80 -44.36 23.19
CA SER A 86 10.58 -43.27 23.83
C SER A 86 10.35 -41.96 22.97
N PRO A 87 10.84 -40.75 23.35
CA PRO A 87 10.03 -39.64 23.85
C PRO A 87 9.77 -38.51 22.84
N LEU A 88 8.70 -37.75 23.14
CA LEU A 88 8.40 -36.43 22.58
C LEU A 88 9.46 -35.41 23.02
N THR A 89 10.01 -34.68 22.05
CA THR A 89 10.84 -33.49 22.27
C THR A 89 9.98 -32.30 22.66
N GLU A 90 10.17 -31.80 23.88
CA GLU A 90 9.72 -30.46 24.27
C GLU A 90 10.69 -29.37 23.78
N PRO A 91 10.21 -28.16 23.44
CA PRO A 91 11.08 -27.06 23.05
C PRO A 91 11.76 -26.42 24.29
N ARG A 92 13.09 -26.35 24.24
CA ARG A 92 13.92 -25.66 25.23
C ARG A 92 13.66 -24.14 25.19
N ALA A 93 13.23 -23.59 26.32
CA ALA A 93 13.33 -22.18 26.63
C ALA A 93 14.82 -21.77 26.75
N LEU A 94 15.25 -20.80 25.95
CA LEU A 94 16.56 -20.15 26.07
C LEU A 94 16.45 -18.97 27.05
N SER A 95 16.72 -19.24 28.33
CA SER A 95 16.98 -18.21 29.33
C SER A 95 18.39 -17.62 29.12
N HIS A 96 18.49 -16.41 28.58
CA HIS A 96 19.73 -15.63 28.63
C HIS A 96 19.75 -14.81 29.93
N ASN A 97 20.47 -15.33 30.93
CA ASN A 97 20.84 -14.60 32.13
C ASN A 97 21.95 -13.58 31.79
N VAL A 98 21.62 -12.29 31.71
CA VAL A 98 22.63 -11.22 31.72
C VAL A 98 22.95 -10.89 33.18
N ARG A 99 24.12 -11.34 33.64
CA ARG A 99 24.71 -10.88 34.91
C ARG A 99 25.29 -9.48 34.70
N PHE A 100 24.79 -8.50 35.46
CA PHE A 100 25.41 -7.18 35.58
C PHE A 100 26.67 -7.28 36.43
N ASP A 101 27.84 -7.15 35.81
CA ASP A 101 29.10 -6.92 36.52
C ASP A 101 29.25 -5.42 36.81
N ARG A 102 29.13 -5.06 38.09
CA ARG A 102 29.40 -3.72 38.61
C ARG A 102 30.87 -3.64 39.03
N ASN A 103 31.78 -3.37 38.09
CA ASN A 103 32.99 -2.57 38.31
C ASN A 103 33.87 -2.50 37.05
N ARG A 104 33.68 -1.47 36.22
CA ARG A 104 34.75 -0.95 35.35
C ARG A 104 34.43 0.49 34.95
N ARG A 105 35.24 1.43 35.46
CA ARG A 105 35.25 2.84 35.03
C ARG A 105 36.02 2.95 33.71
N PRO A 106 35.57 3.74 32.72
CA PRO A 106 36.41 4.11 31.59
C PRO A 106 37.14 5.43 31.84
N ASP A 107 38.46 5.40 31.66
CA ASP A 107 39.35 6.56 31.62
C ASP A 107 39.10 7.40 30.35
N THR A 108 39.19 8.72 30.51
CA THR A 108 39.12 9.70 29.41
C THR A 108 40.50 10.31 29.16
N PRO A 109 40.83 10.62 27.89
CA PRO A 109 41.77 11.70 27.60
C PRO A 109 41.09 12.83 26.83
N ARG A 110 41.14 14.03 27.41
CA ARG A 110 40.93 15.32 26.75
C ARG A 110 42.17 15.67 25.93
N SER A 111 42.00 16.10 24.68
CA SER A 111 42.99 16.97 24.02
C SER A 111 42.31 18.14 23.31
N ARG A 112 42.60 19.34 23.82
CA ARG A 112 42.34 20.64 23.18
C ARG A 112 43.47 20.91 22.19
N SER A 113 43.15 21.37 20.98
CA SER A 113 44.11 22.08 20.13
C SER A 113 43.48 23.35 19.58
N ARG A 114 44.12 24.48 19.92
CA ARG A 114 43.81 25.84 19.52
C ARG A 114 44.25 26.08 18.07
N PHE A 115 43.40 26.73 17.27
CA PHE A 115 43.79 27.31 15.99
C PHE A 115 44.49 28.67 16.20
N PRO A 116 45.60 28.97 15.50
CA PRO A 116 46.14 30.32 15.44
C PRO A 116 45.52 31.11 14.27
N VAL A 117 45.19 32.37 14.55
CA VAL A 117 44.82 33.39 13.56
C VAL A 117 46.09 34.06 13.05
N ALA A 118 46.27 34.07 11.74
CA ALA A 118 47.26 34.92 11.07
C ALA A 118 46.56 35.77 10.00
N ARG A 119 46.52 37.08 10.22
CA ARG A 119 46.35 38.10 9.18
C ARG A 119 47.68 38.24 8.45
N HIS A 120 47.69 38.44 7.13
CA HIS A 120 48.58 39.36 6.41
C HIS A 120 47.99 39.65 5.03
N GLY A 121 47.93 40.94 4.68
CA GLY A 121 47.50 41.43 3.39
C GLY A 121 48.60 41.34 2.33
N GLY A 122 48.17 41.38 1.07
CA GLY A 122 49.04 41.49 -0.09
C GLY A 122 48.20 41.65 -1.35
N GLU A 123 48.11 42.88 -1.85
CA GLU A 123 47.60 43.18 -3.19
C GLU A 123 48.49 42.51 -4.24
N MET A 124 47.90 41.85 -5.24
CA MET A 124 48.57 41.63 -6.51
C MET A 124 47.57 41.60 -7.65
N ARG A 125 47.64 42.64 -8.48
CA ARG A 125 46.96 42.76 -9.77
C ARG A 125 47.42 41.65 -10.70
N SER A 126 46.51 40.95 -11.36
CA SER A 126 46.83 40.31 -12.64
C SER A 126 45.65 40.30 -13.62
N ARG A 127 45.95 40.94 -14.75
CA ARG A 127 45.38 40.93 -16.11
C ARG A 127 44.11 40.11 -16.36
N VAL A 128 43.07 40.84 -16.74
CA VAL A 128 41.97 40.38 -17.59
C VAL A 128 42.54 39.90 -18.93
N SER A 129 42.36 38.63 -19.24
CA SER A 129 42.47 38.09 -20.60
C SER A 129 41.07 37.68 -21.03
N ALA A 130 40.50 38.44 -21.96
CA ALA A 130 39.20 38.17 -22.54
C ALA A 130 39.31 37.03 -23.56
N THR A 131 39.01 35.82 -23.14
CA THR A 131 38.58 34.76 -24.06
C THR A 131 37.07 34.85 -24.20
N VAL A 132 36.62 35.25 -25.38
CA VAL A 132 35.22 35.16 -25.82
C VAL A 132 34.86 33.67 -25.83
N GLY A 133 34.23 33.22 -24.75
CA GLY A 133 33.58 31.92 -24.69
C GLY A 133 32.34 31.97 -25.59
N ALA A 134 32.31 31.09 -26.59
CA ALA A 134 31.08 30.80 -27.32
C ALA A 134 29.98 30.41 -26.31
N PRO A 135 28.72 30.84 -26.50
CA PRO A 135 27.64 30.39 -25.65
C PRO A 135 27.40 28.91 -25.97
N HIS A 136 27.95 28.03 -25.12
CA HIS A 136 27.37 26.70 -24.97
C HIS A 136 26.05 26.89 -24.26
N ASP A 137 25.00 27.11 -25.05
CA ASP A 137 23.63 26.88 -24.63
C ASP A 137 23.44 25.35 -24.53
N THR A 138 24.06 24.75 -23.51
CA THR A 138 23.58 23.49 -22.99
C THR A 138 22.48 23.89 -22.04
N ALA A 139 21.24 23.91 -22.53
CA ALA A 139 20.10 23.57 -21.70
C ALA A 139 20.38 22.18 -21.15
N SER A 140 21.16 22.09 -20.07
CA SER A 140 21.31 20.89 -19.28
C SER A 140 19.89 20.53 -18.90
N ASN A 141 19.40 19.39 -19.39
CA ASN A 141 18.12 18.86 -18.92
C ASN A 141 18.11 19.01 -17.39
N PRO A 142 17.03 19.54 -16.80
CA PRO A 142 16.95 19.67 -15.36
C PRO A 142 17.26 18.29 -14.75
N ILE A 143 18.20 18.29 -13.82
CA ILE A 143 18.55 17.13 -13.00
C ILE A 143 17.26 16.75 -12.27
N VAL A 144 16.66 15.60 -12.64
CA VAL A 144 15.46 15.10 -11.95
C VAL A 144 15.89 14.08 -10.92
N LYS A 145 15.52 14.33 -9.67
CA LYS A 145 15.72 13.44 -8.53
C LYS A 145 14.39 12.82 -8.13
N VAL A 146 14.32 11.49 -8.15
CA VAL A 146 13.07 10.75 -7.94
C VAL A 146 13.15 9.96 -6.65
N LEU A 147 12.15 10.14 -5.78
CA LEU A 147 11.88 9.23 -4.69
C LEU A 147 10.86 8.19 -5.13
N ILE A 148 11.18 6.91 -5.04
CA ILE A 148 10.26 5.80 -5.26
C ILE A 148 9.86 5.25 -3.89
N SER A 149 8.61 5.42 -3.49
CA SER A 149 8.01 4.66 -2.40
C SER A 149 7.46 3.35 -2.95
N ALA A 150 7.97 2.21 -2.49
CA ALA A 150 7.67 0.90 -3.06
C ALA A 150 6.90 0.02 -2.07
N ASP A 151 5.68 -0.35 -2.44
CA ASP A 151 4.78 -1.19 -1.67
C ASP A 151 4.49 -2.53 -2.37
N GLY A 152 3.83 -3.48 -1.69
CA GLY A 152 3.80 -4.88 -2.10
C GLY A 152 2.51 -5.36 -2.77
N GLU A 153 1.38 -4.87 -2.28
CA GLU A 153 0.03 -5.37 -2.56
C GLU A 153 -0.34 -5.14 -4.02
N GLY A 154 0.05 -4.00 -4.59
CA GLY A 154 -0.23 -3.59 -5.97
C GLY A 154 0.74 -4.14 -7.01
N ILE A 155 1.78 -4.88 -6.60
CA ILE A 155 2.79 -5.45 -7.50
C ILE A 155 2.14 -6.43 -8.49
N SER A 156 2.72 -6.49 -9.69
CA SER A 156 2.26 -7.35 -10.78
C SER A 156 2.19 -8.81 -10.37
N GLY A 157 1.00 -9.42 -10.51
CA GLY A 157 0.82 -10.85 -10.28
C GLY A 157 0.79 -11.29 -8.82
N ILE A 158 0.62 -10.35 -7.87
CA ILE A 158 0.36 -10.63 -6.45
C ILE A 158 -1.14 -10.58 -6.18
N THR A 159 -1.70 -11.59 -5.52
CA THR A 159 -3.14 -11.59 -5.14
C THR A 159 -3.42 -12.28 -3.81
N SER A 160 -2.40 -12.72 -3.08
CA SER A 160 -2.60 -13.51 -1.87
C SER A 160 -1.73 -13.06 -0.70
N SER A 161 -2.28 -13.16 0.51
CA SER A 161 -1.54 -12.95 1.76
C SER A 161 -0.40 -13.95 1.95
N ASP A 162 -0.48 -15.14 1.33
CA ASP A 162 0.63 -16.12 1.30
C ASP A 162 1.88 -15.61 0.56
N GLU A 163 1.72 -14.60 -0.27
CA GLU A 163 2.80 -13.95 -1.01
C GLU A 163 3.34 -12.72 -0.28
N LEU A 164 2.49 -12.02 0.47
CA LEU A 164 2.85 -10.77 1.15
C LEU A 164 3.46 -11.00 2.55
N VAL A 165 3.11 -12.11 3.21
CA VAL A 165 3.53 -12.37 4.60
C VAL A 165 4.83 -13.17 4.66
N ARG A 166 5.81 -12.64 5.41
CA ARG A 166 7.10 -13.31 5.68
C ARG A 166 6.91 -14.71 6.26
N GLY A 167 7.77 -15.64 5.83
CA GLY A 167 7.75 -17.03 6.28
C GLY A 167 6.72 -17.91 5.57
N ARG A 168 5.89 -17.34 4.69
CA ARG A 168 4.97 -18.10 3.82
C ARG A 168 5.63 -18.44 2.49
N SER A 169 5.11 -19.47 1.81
CA SER A 169 5.74 -20.04 0.62
C SER A 169 5.79 -19.10 -0.57
N GLY A 170 4.85 -18.15 -0.68
CA GLY A 170 4.81 -17.19 -1.79
C GLY A 170 5.79 -16.02 -1.62
N TYR A 171 6.30 -15.81 -0.41
CA TYR A 171 7.05 -14.60 -0.06
C TYR A 171 8.32 -14.38 -0.88
N GLY A 172 9.10 -15.45 -1.15
CA GLY A 172 10.29 -15.33 -1.99
C GLY A 172 9.98 -14.89 -3.42
N ARG A 173 8.91 -15.44 -4.02
CA ARG A 173 8.43 -15.03 -5.35
C ARG A 173 8.04 -13.55 -5.35
N PHE A 174 7.31 -13.11 -4.31
CA PHE A 174 6.92 -11.72 -4.14
C PHE A 174 8.12 -10.76 -4.18
N GLN A 175 9.19 -11.06 -3.43
CA GLN A 175 10.37 -10.17 -3.38
C GLN A 175 11.01 -9.94 -4.76
N HIS A 176 11.11 -10.99 -5.58
CA HIS A 176 11.61 -10.87 -6.96
C HIS A 176 10.66 -10.06 -7.85
N LEU A 177 9.35 -10.26 -7.71
CA LEU A 177 8.36 -9.50 -8.49
C LEU A 177 8.34 -8.03 -8.11
N MET A 178 8.38 -7.72 -6.81
CA MET A 178 8.43 -6.36 -6.28
C MET A 178 9.69 -5.64 -6.78
N THR A 179 10.86 -6.28 -6.65
CA THR A 179 12.13 -5.70 -7.11
C THR A 179 12.12 -5.46 -8.63
N ALA A 180 11.57 -6.38 -9.42
CA ALA A 180 11.52 -6.23 -10.87
C ALA A 180 10.53 -5.13 -11.34
N ASP A 181 9.42 -4.93 -10.66
CA ASP A 181 8.48 -3.84 -10.95
C ASP A 181 9.07 -2.47 -10.56
N VAL A 182 9.77 -2.40 -9.42
CA VAL A 182 10.54 -1.22 -9.03
C VAL A 182 11.65 -0.92 -10.05
N ASN A 183 12.39 -1.93 -10.50
CA ASN A 183 13.39 -1.76 -11.55
C ASN A 183 12.78 -1.23 -12.86
N ALA A 184 11.58 -1.66 -13.23
CA ALA A 184 10.89 -1.09 -14.40
C ALA A 184 10.57 0.40 -14.22
N ALA A 185 10.21 0.84 -13.00
CA ALA A 185 10.01 2.25 -12.69
C ALA A 185 11.34 3.02 -12.73
N ILE A 186 12.43 2.46 -12.20
CA ILE A 186 13.79 3.04 -12.26
C ILE A 186 14.24 3.22 -13.72
N GLU A 187 14.11 2.18 -14.55
CA GLU A 187 14.45 2.23 -15.97
C GLU A 187 13.68 3.33 -16.70
N GLY A 188 12.38 3.45 -16.41
CA GLY A 188 11.53 4.50 -16.96
C GLY A 188 11.96 5.88 -16.50
N ALA A 189 12.23 6.05 -15.20
CA ALA A 189 12.72 7.30 -14.65
C ALA A 189 14.00 7.75 -15.34
N VAL A 190 14.98 6.85 -15.51
CA VAL A 190 16.24 7.16 -16.20
C VAL A 190 15.99 7.52 -17.67
N ALA A 191 15.12 6.78 -18.38
CA ALA A 191 14.75 7.12 -19.75
C ALA A 191 14.04 8.49 -19.86
N GLY A 192 13.37 8.91 -18.78
CA GLY A 192 12.75 10.22 -18.64
C GLY A 192 13.73 11.34 -18.28
N GLY A 193 14.98 11.02 -17.96
CA GLY A 193 16.02 11.99 -17.61
C GLY A 193 16.35 12.07 -16.11
N ALA A 194 15.89 11.12 -15.29
CA ALA A 194 16.28 11.06 -13.89
C ALA A 194 17.78 10.81 -13.75
N THR A 195 18.37 11.51 -12.78
CA THR A 195 19.83 11.51 -12.52
C THR A 195 20.18 10.99 -11.14
N GLU A 196 19.21 10.99 -10.23
CA GLU A 196 19.32 10.45 -8.87
C GLU A 196 18.00 9.76 -8.54
N ILE A 197 18.09 8.56 -7.97
CA ILE A 197 16.90 7.76 -7.64
C ILE A 197 17.11 7.15 -6.26
N ILE A 198 16.19 7.46 -5.36
CA ILE A 198 16.14 6.88 -4.01
C ILE A 198 14.91 5.97 -3.98
N VAL A 199 15.10 4.73 -3.56
CA VAL A 199 14.01 3.75 -3.38
C VAL A 199 13.79 3.54 -1.90
N ASN A 200 12.60 3.86 -1.42
CA ASN A 200 12.15 3.60 -0.07
C ASN A 200 11.25 2.36 -0.06
N ASP A 201 11.71 1.29 0.58
CA ASP A 201 10.92 0.06 0.76
C ASP A 201 9.82 0.32 1.79
N SER A 202 8.55 0.29 1.38
CA SER A 202 7.41 0.80 2.17
C SER A 202 6.47 -0.28 2.68
N HIS A 203 6.65 -1.54 2.28
CA HIS A 203 5.73 -2.63 2.62
C HIS A 203 6.09 -3.28 3.97
N TRP A 204 5.13 -3.38 4.90
CA TRP A 204 5.27 -4.12 6.18
C TRP A 204 6.58 -3.86 6.94
N GLY A 205 7.51 -4.82 6.97
CA GLY A 205 8.82 -4.72 7.64
C GLY A 205 9.84 -3.82 6.93
N MET A 206 9.48 -3.32 5.74
CA MET A 206 10.26 -2.38 4.92
C MET A 206 11.64 -2.92 4.55
N ASN A 207 11.74 -4.24 4.40
CA ASN A 207 12.98 -4.96 4.14
C ASN A 207 12.79 -6.11 3.14
N ASN A 208 11.97 -5.86 2.14
CA ASN A 208 11.44 -6.79 1.14
C ASN A 208 12.23 -6.75 -0.17
N LEU A 209 12.63 -5.55 -0.64
CA LEU A 209 13.42 -5.37 -1.85
C LEU A 209 14.78 -6.06 -1.74
N LEU A 210 15.17 -6.72 -2.83
CA LEU A 210 16.43 -7.46 -2.94
C LEU A 210 17.51 -6.50 -3.49
N ILE A 211 18.40 -6.03 -2.62
CA ILE A 211 19.45 -5.07 -3.01
C ILE A 211 20.40 -5.65 -4.06
N GLU A 212 20.56 -6.98 -4.07
CA GLU A 212 21.37 -7.72 -5.04
C GLU A 212 20.76 -7.72 -6.46
N GLU A 213 19.45 -7.47 -6.57
CA GLU A 213 18.71 -7.43 -7.83
C GLU A 213 18.21 -6.03 -8.19
N LEU A 214 18.29 -5.08 -7.25
CA LEU A 214 17.91 -3.69 -7.49
C LEU A 214 18.84 -3.06 -8.52
N ASP A 215 18.28 -2.23 -9.38
CA ASP A 215 19.04 -1.48 -10.37
C ASP A 215 20.15 -0.64 -9.69
N PRO A 216 21.41 -0.78 -10.12
CA PRO A 216 22.56 -0.16 -9.45
C PRO A 216 22.59 1.38 -9.56
N ARG A 217 21.68 1.98 -10.33
CA ARG A 217 21.52 3.45 -10.43
C ARG A 217 20.70 4.03 -9.29
N ALA A 218 20.14 3.21 -8.41
CA ALA A 218 19.32 3.64 -7.29
C ALA A 218 19.94 3.30 -5.93
N ASP A 219 19.73 4.18 -4.96
CA ASP A 219 20.03 3.93 -3.55
C ASP A 219 18.80 3.36 -2.84
N LEU A 220 19.00 2.41 -1.92
CA LEU A 220 17.92 1.74 -1.19
C LEU A 220 17.85 2.16 0.28
N VAL A 221 16.70 2.68 0.67
CA VAL A 221 16.30 2.92 2.06
C VAL A 221 15.50 1.71 2.56
N ARG A 222 16.09 0.96 3.50
CA ARG A 222 15.58 -0.32 4.00
C ARG A 222 15.49 -0.35 5.53
N GLY A 223 14.36 -0.82 6.05
CA GLY A 223 14.08 -1.03 7.48
C GLY A 223 12.89 -0.23 8.00
N PHE A 224 12.24 -0.74 9.05
CA PHE A 224 10.93 -0.23 9.53
C PHE A 224 10.98 1.10 10.29
N HIS A 225 12.03 1.38 11.08
CA HIS A 225 12.06 2.52 12.02
C HIS A 225 12.31 3.89 11.39
N LYS A 226 11.84 4.10 10.16
CA LYS A 226 12.00 5.35 9.41
C LYS A 226 11.00 6.39 9.93
N PRO A 227 11.42 7.60 10.34
CA PRO A 227 10.51 8.60 10.92
C PRO A 227 9.33 9.01 10.03
N LEU A 228 9.52 8.98 8.70
CA LEU A 228 8.49 9.28 7.72
C LEU A 228 7.93 8.03 7.03
N CYS A 229 8.24 6.83 7.55
CA CYS A 229 7.68 5.56 7.09
C CYS A 229 7.77 5.40 5.56
N MET A 230 6.63 5.29 4.87
CA MET A 230 6.52 5.12 3.42
C MET A 230 7.04 6.32 2.61
N MET A 231 7.23 7.47 3.24
CA MET A 231 7.70 8.71 2.63
C MET A 231 9.09 9.15 3.11
N HIS A 232 9.89 8.24 3.67
CA HIS A 232 11.25 8.59 4.07
C HIS A 232 12.11 8.94 2.86
N GLY A 233 12.84 10.07 2.95
CA GLY A 233 13.59 10.68 1.84
C GLY A 233 12.81 11.77 1.10
N VAL A 234 11.54 12.03 1.44
CA VAL A 234 10.76 13.12 0.81
C VAL A 234 11.19 14.51 1.27
N ASP A 235 11.81 14.58 2.44
CA ASP A 235 12.40 15.76 3.04
C ASP A 235 13.79 16.10 2.48
N ASP A 236 14.35 15.23 1.66
CA ASP A 236 15.53 15.52 0.86
C ASP A 236 15.19 16.46 -0.32
N ASP A 237 16.23 16.96 -0.97
CA ASP A 237 16.10 17.76 -2.18
C ASP A 237 15.74 16.86 -3.38
N ILE A 238 14.50 16.37 -3.42
CA ILE A 238 13.93 15.60 -4.55
C ILE A 238 13.01 16.46 -5.41
N ASP A 239 12.75 16.06 -6.65
CA ASP A 239 11.82 16.77 -7.53
C ASP A 239 10.42 16.16 -7.54
N THR A 240 10.33 14.84 -7.42
CA THR A 240 9.04 14.14 -7.50
C THR A 240 9.05 12.78 -6.82
N VAL A 241 7.84 12.28 -6.51
CA VAL A 241 7.61 11.00 -5.86
C VAL A 241 6.85 10.05 -6.77
N PHE A 242 7.28 8.79 -6.83
CA PHE A 242 6.55 7.68 -7.41
C PHE A 242 6.07 6.73 -6.32
N CYS A 243 4.81 6.31 -6.37
CA CYS A 243 4.24 5.26 -5.52
C CYS A 243 4.07 3.98 -6.35
N VAL A 244 4.97 3.01 -6.16
CA VAL A 244 5.04 1.78 -6.95
C VAL A 244 4.47 0.61 -6.15
N GLY A 245 3.58 -0.20 -6.74
CA GLY A 245 2.99 -1.36 -6.08
C GLY A 245 1.96 -1.05 -5.00
N TYR A 246 1.25 0.07 -5.09
CA TYR A 246 0.26 0.51 -4.10
C TYR A 246 -1.13 -0.11 -4.32
N HIS A 247 -1.96 -0.03 -3.29
CA HIS A 247 -3.29 -0.63 -3.25
C HIS A 247 -4.38 0.35 -2.80
N ALA A 248 -5.63 -0.05 -3.01
CA ALA A 248 -6.80 0.71 -2.59
C ALA A 248 -6.93 0.74 -1.07
N LYS A 249 -7.59 1.79 -0.55
CA LYS A 249 -7.85 1.94 0.89
C LYS A 249 -8.88 0.93 1.39
N VAL A 250 -8.80 0.61 2.68
CA VAL A 250 -9.65 -0.42 3.31
C VAL A 250 -11.14 -0.13 3.13
N GLY A 251 -11.91 -1.09 2.61
CA GLY A 251 -13.38 -1.06 2.68
C GLY A 251 -14.10 -0.07 1.73
N HIS A 252 -13.41 0.65 0.85
CA HIS A 252 -14.02 1.61 -0.08
C HIS A 252 -14.11 1.15 -1.54
N SER A 253 -13.44 0.05 -1.88
CA SER A 253 -13.52 -0.61 -3.18
C SER A 253 -13.13 -2.08 -3.04
N ASP A 254 -13.34 -2.88 -4.09
CA ASP A 254 -12.92 -4.28 -4.16
C ASP A 254 -11.46 -4.45 -4.64
N GLY A 255 -10.62 -3.42 -4.45
CA GLY A 255 -9.20 -3.47 -4.80
C GLY A 255 -8.48 -4.64 -4.12
N VAL A 256 -7.52 -5.22 -4.83
CA VAL A 256 -6.74 -6.36 -4.35
C VAL A 256 -5.95 -5.94 -3.11
N ALA A 257 -6.06 -6.77 -2.07
CA ALA A 257 -5.45 -6.59 -0.78
C ALA A 257 -5.77 -5.21 -0.16
N ASN A 258 -6.95 -4.65 -0.43
CA ASN A 258 -7.31 -3.34 0.10
C ASN A 258 -7.16 -3.26 1.63
N GLU A 259 -6.33 -2.33 2.07
CA GLU A 259 -6.05 -2.07 3.47
C GLU A 259 -5.55 -0.64 3.70
N THR A 260 -5.23 -0.28 4.94
CA THR A 260 -4.63 1.03 5.26
C THR A 260 -3.78 0.91 6.51
N MET A 261 -2.47 1.07 6.35
CA MET A 261 -1.39 1.02 7.34
C MET A 261 -1.19 -0.33 8.01
N ILE A 262 -2.21 -0.85 8.70
CA ILE A 262 -2.22 -2.15 9.37
C ILE A 262 -3.51 -2.88 9.04
N GLY A 263 -3.47 -3.79 8.06
CA GLY A 263 -4.70 -4.19 7.37
C GLY A 263 -5.70 -5.02 8.16
N ARG A 264 -5.29 -5.69 9.22
CA ARG A 264 -6.19 -6.49 10.05
C ARG A 264 -6.90 -5.64 11.10
N GLU A 265 -6.22 -4.63 11.61
CA GLU A 265 -6.65 -3.83 12.76
C GLU A 265 -7.43 -2.57 12.34
N MET A 266 -7.48 -2.25 11.05
CA MET A 266 -8.09 -1.03 10.53
C MET A 266 -9.47 -1.27 9.91
N ILE A 267 -10.48 -0.50 10.35
CA ILE A 267 -11.77 -0.39 9.66
C ILE A 267 -11.72 0.75 8.63
N GLU A 268 -11.20 1.91 9.03
CA GLU A 268 -11.11 3.11 8.18
C GLU A 268 -10.14 4.12 8.81
N ILE A 269 -9.43 4.89 7.97
CA ILE A 269 -8.80 6.15 8.38
C ILE A 269 -9.51 7.30 7.65
N ARG A 270 -9.77 8.40 8.35
CA ARG A 270 -10.27 9.63 7.74
C ARG A 270 -9.26 10.77 7.89
N LEU A 271 -9.03 11.49 6.80
CA LEU A 271 -8.29 12.75 6.73
C LEU A 271 -9.30 13.90 6.61
N ASN A 272 -9.38 14.77 7.62
CA ASN A 272 -10.32 15.88 7.68
C ASN A 272 -11.79 15.47 7.38
N GLY A 273 -12.19 14.32 7.93
CA GLY A 273 -13.54 13.77 7.79
C GLY A 273 -13.81 13.05 6.45
N ARG A 274 -12.82 12.93 5.55
CA ARG A 274 -12.93 12.15 4.32
C ARG A 274 -12.18 10.83 4.45
N PRO A 275 -12.68 9.71 3.92
CA PRO A 275 -11.93 8.45 3.89
C PRO A 275 -10.56 8.63 3.22
N ALA A 276 -9.52 8.06 3.81
CA ALA A 276 -8.14 8.20 3.39
C ALA A 276 -7.41 6.85 3.42
N GLY A 277 -6.67 6.58 2.35
CA GLY A 277 -5.71 5.47 2.28
C GLY A 277 -4.28 5.92 2.56
N GLU A 278 -3.37 4.99 2.38
CA GLU A 278 -1.93 5.25 2.48
C GLU A 278 -1.47 6.29 1.46
N LEU A 279 -2.02 6.27 0.24
CA LEU A 279 -1.74 7.29 -0.77
C LEU A 279 -2.09 8.69 -0.29
N ASP A 280 -3.24 8.89 0.36
CA ASP A 280 -3.68 10.20 0.84
C ASP A 280 -2.78 10.71 1.98
N ILE A 281 -2.39 9.81 2.89
CA ILE A 281 -1.45 10.10 3.97
C ILE A 281 -0.07 10.48 3.39
N ASN A 282 0.41 9.70 2.43
CA ASN A 282 1.70 9.92 1.77
C ASN A 282 1.72 11.20 0.94
N ALA A 283 0.63 11.50 0.24
CA ALA A 283 0.44 12.76 -0.49
C ALA A 283 0.42 13.96 0.46
N THR A 284 -0.19 13.81 1.64
CA THR A 284 -0.21 14.85 2.68
C THR A 284 1.20 15.15 3.19
N ILE A 285 2.01 14.12 3.44
CA ILE A 285 3.42 14.27 3.84
C ILE A 285 4.22 14.90 2.69
N ALA A 286 4.08 14.41 1.45
CA ALA A 286 4.79 14.97 0.29
C ALA A 286 4.46 16.46 0.07
N ALA A 287 3.18 16.83 0.18
CA ALA A 287 2.73 18.21 0.03
C ALA A 287 3.28 19.14 1.10
N HIS A 288 3.52 18.65 2.32
CA HIS A 288 4.21 19.41 3.36
C HIS A 288 5.59 19.90 2.91
N HIS A 289 6.30 19.06 2.14
CA HIS A 289 7.61 19.36 1.56
C HIS A 289 7.52 20.02 0.18
N GLY A 290 6.32 20.42 -0.26
CA GLY A 290 6.08 21.00 -1.58
C GLY A 290 6.33 20.03 -2.74
N LYS A 291 6.28 18.72 -2.48
CA LYS A 291 6.53 17.66 -3.48
C LYS A 291 5.21 17.05 -3.94
N ALA A 292 5.14 16.69 -5.22
CA ALA A 292 4.00 16.01 -5.81
C ALA A 292 4.30 14.53 -6.06
N ILE A 293 3.30 13.68 -5.84
CA ILE A 293 3.29 12.31 -6.35
C ILE A 293 2.91 12.38 -7.83
N SER A 294 3.83 12.03 -8.72
CA SER A 294 3.65 12.14 -10.17
C SER A 294 3.34 10.82 -10.85
N LEU A 295 3.66 9.69 -10.21
CA LEU A 295 3.35 8.35 -10.69
C LEU A 295 2.73 7.52 -9.56
N VAL A 296 1.68 6.79 -9.90
CA VAL A 296 1.16 5.70 -9.07
C VAL A 296 1.05 4.42 -9.89
N THR A 297 1.28 3.26 -9.26
CA THR A 297 1.07 1.96 -9.91
C THR A 297 0.38 1.01 -8.94
N GLY A 298 -0.54 0.19 -9.46
CA GLY A 298 -1.35 -0.74 -8.67
C GLY A 298 -2.46 -1.35 -9.52
N ASP A 299 -3.54 -1.82 -8.90
CA ASP A 299 -4.70 -2.26 -9.64
C ASP A 299 -5.56 -1.10 -10.17
N ASP A 300 -6.62 -1.42 -10.91
CA ASP A 300 -7.52 -0.43 -11.50
C ASP A 300 -8.38 0.32 -10.47
N ALA A 301 -8.73 -0.33 -9.35
CA ALA A 301 -9.44 0.31 -8.25
C ALA A 301 -8.57 1.40 -7.58
N PHE A 302 -7.32 1.06 -7.23
CA PHE A 302 -6.36 2.00 -6.69
C PHE A 302 -6.08 3.16 -7.65
N VAL A 303 -5.91 2.88 -8.95
CA VAL A 303 -5.69 3.93 -9.95
C VAL A 303 -6.88 4.89 -10.05
N ALA A 304 -8.12 4.40 -9.89
CA ALA A 304 -9.29 5.27 -9.84
C ALA A 304 -9.28 6.16 -8.58
N GLU A 305 -8.95 5.58 -7.41
CA GLU A 305 -8.82 6.33 -6.16
C GLU A 305 -7.72 7.39 -6.24
N ALA A 306 -6.55 7.05 -6.78
CA ALA A 306 -5.44 7.97 -6.91
C ALA A 306 -5.77 9.19 -7.78
N ARG A 307 -6.56 9.00 -8.85
CA ARG A 307 -7.03 10.12 -9.69
C ARG A 307 -8.04 11.01 -8.98
N ASP A 308 -8.89 10.45 -8.12
CA ASP A 308 -9.82 11.24 -7.30
C ASP A 308 -9.05 12.09 -6.28
N SER A 309 -8.03 11.51 -5.64
CA SER A 309 -7.24 12.17 -4.60
C SER A 309 -6.22 13.18 -5.13
N LEU A 310 -5.50 12.86 -6.21
CA LEU A 310 -4.37 13.65 -6.72
C LEU A 310 -4.74 14.50 -7.94
N GLY A 311 -5.83 14.17 -8.64
CA GLY A 311 -6.18 14.77 -9.92
C GLY A 311 -5.25 14.30 -11.03
N ASP A 312 -4.33 15.18 -11.46
CA ASP A 312 -3.39 14.90 -12.54
C ASP A 312 -2.18 14.10 -12.03
N VAL A 313 -2.09 12.84 -12.45
CA VAL A 313 -1.04 11.90 -12.07
C VAL A 313 -0.84 10.87 -13.18
N GLU A 314 0.40 10.47 -13.45
CA GLU A 314 0.67 9.32 -14.32
C GLU A 314 0.31 8.03 -13.60
N VAL A 315 -0.18 7.05 -14.35
CA VAL A 315 -0.64 5.78 -13.77
C VAL A 315 -0.15 4.59 -14.58
N ALA A 316 0.12 3.48 -13.91
CA ALA A 316 0.25 2.17 -14.54
C ALA A 316 -0.59 1.13 -13.78
N VAL A 317 -1.54 0.52 -14.49
CA VAL A 317 -2.35 -0.59 -13.97
C VAL A 317 -1.55 -1.89 -14.12
N THR A 318 -1.42 -2.68 -13.05
CA THR A 318 -0.69 -3.96 -13.03
C THR A 318 -1.62 -5.16 -13.12
N LYS A 319 -2.88 -4.98 -12.73
CA LYS A 319 -3.94 -6.01 -12.71
C LYS A 319 -5.31 -5.34 -12.61
N TYR A 320 -6.34 -6.10 -12.96
CA TYR A 320 -7.73 -5.67 -12.80
C TYR A 320 -8.37 -6.44 -11.65
N ALA A 321 -8.82 -5.73 -10.63
CA ALA A 321 -9.43 -6.31 -9.45
C ALA A 321 -10.76 -7.00 -9.79
N VAL A 322 -11.01 -8.14 -9.14
CA VAL A 322 -12.31 -8.82 -9.12
C VAL A 322 -12.86 -8.77 -7.70
N ASP A 323 -12.02 -9.11 -6.72
CA ASP A 323 -12.26 -8.90 -5.30
C ASP A 323 -10.92 -8.68 -4.57
N ARG A 324 -10.99 -8.59 -3.22
CA ARG A 324 -9.83 -8.40 -2.36
C ARG A 324 -8.67 -9.39 -2.61
N TRP A 325 -8.91 -10.59 -3.14
CA TRP A 325 -7.86 -11.61 -3.33
C TRP A 325 -7.85 -12.23 -4.73
N THR A 326 -8.62 -11.65 -5.66
CA THR A 326 -8.81 -12.17 -7.01
C THR A 326 -8.61 -11.05 -8.02
N ALA A 327 -7.79 -11.31 -9.04
CA ALA A 327 -7.55 -10.34 -10.09
C ALA A 327 -7.31 -11.00 -11.44
N ARG A 328 -7.63 -10.28 -12.52
CA ARG A 328 -7.09 -10.55 -13.84
C ARG A 328 -5.74 -9.85 -13.97
N CYS A 329 -4.66 -10.59 -13.71
CA CYS A 329 -3.31 -10.05 -13.79
C CYS A 329 -2.88 -9.75 -15.23
N ILE A 330 -2.22 -8.62 -15.43
CA ILE A 330 -1.53 -8.34 -16.70
C ILE A 330 -0.24 -9.17 -16.73
N GLY A 331 0.11 -9.73 -17.89
CA GLY A 331 1.36 -10.48 -18.04
C GLY A 331 2.57 -9.61 -17.64
N LEU A 332 3.51 -10.18 -16.89
CA LEU A 332 4.59 -9.46 -16.22
C LEU A 332 5.36 -8.50 -17.13
N GLU A 333 5.75 -8.94 -18.32
CA GLU A 333 6.46 -8.09 -19.30
C GLU A 333 5.64 -6.88 -19.74
N ARG A 334 4.33 -7.07 -19.99
CA ARG A 334 3.43 -5.98 -20.37
C ARG A 334 3.19 -5.02 -19.21
N SER A 335 3.03 -5.55 -18.00
CA SER A 335 2.86 -4.73 -16.80
C SER A 335 4.09 -3.84 -16.58
N ARG A 336 5.30 -4.42 -16.61
CA ARG A 336 6.57 -3.70 -16.48
C ARG A 336 6.82 -2.71 -17.60
N ALA A 337 6.46 -3.04 -18.83
CA ALA A 337 6.52 -2.09 -19.94
C ALA A 337 5.59 -0.88 -19.70
N GLY A 338 4.40 -1.12 -19.12
CA GLY A 338 3.48 -0.07 -18.70
C GLY A 338 4.06 0.82 -17.60
N ILE A 339 4.62 0.21 -16.54
CA ILE A 339 5.30 0.92 -15.44
C ILE A 339 6.45 1.78 -15.98
N ARG A 340 7.33 1.20 -16.82
CA ARG A 340 8.47 1.90 -17.43
C ARG A 340 8.02 3.12 -18.24
N ALA A 341 7.02 2.93 -19.11
CA ALA A 341 6.50 4.02 -19.94
C ALA A 341 5.83 5.13 -19.10
N ALA A 342 5.13 4.77 -18.03
CA ALA A 342 4.50 5.75 -17.13
C ALA A 342 5.54 6.53 -16.33
N ALA A 343 6.57 5.86 -15.81
CA ALA A 343 7.69 6.50 -15.13
C ALA A 343 8.47 7.46 -16.05
N GLU A 344 8.73 7.08 -17.30
CA GLU A 344 9.38 7.96 -18.28
C GLU A 344 8.58 9.25 -18.50
N ARG A 345 7.25 9.14 -18.67
CA ARG A 345 6.38 10.32 -18.81
C ARG A 345 6.34 11.15 -17.53
N ALA A 346 6.20 10.50 -16.37
CA ALA A 346 6.14 11.17 -15.08
C ALA A 346 7.42 11.99 -14.82
N THR A 347 8.59 11.42 -15.09
CA THR A 347 9.87 12.15 -14.94
C THR A 347 9.97 13.34 -15.90
N ARG A 348 9.62 13.18 -17.19
CA ARG A 348 9.65 14.30 -18.15
C ARG A 348 8.71 15.44 -17.74
N ARG A 349 7.49 15.09 -17.33
CA ARG A 349 6.50 16.05 -16.87
C ARG A 349 6.92 16.72 -15.55
N ALA A 350 7.60 16.00 -14.66
CA ALA A 350 8.14 16.55 -13.42
C ALA A 350 9.27 17.56 -13.70
N ALA A 351 10.16 17.27 -14.67
CA ALA A 351 11.17 18.22 -15.15
C ALA A 351 10.54 19.55 -15.64
N GLU A 352 9.35 19.48 -16.22
CA GLU A 352 8.56 20.63 -16.68
C GLU A 352 7.70 21.27 -15.57
N ARG A 353 7.80 20.76 -14.33
CA ARG A 353 6.98 21.16 -13.16
C ARG A 353 5.47 21.07 -13.42
N ALA A 354 5.04 20.05 -14.16
CA ALA A 354 3.64 19.87 -14.56
C ALA A 354 2.72 19.38 -13.43
N PHE A 355 3.27 18.87 -12.32
CA PHE A 355 2.48 18.33 -11.21
C PHE A 355 2.38 19.33 -10.05
N THR A 356 1.18 19.44 -9.48
CA THR A 356 0.93 20.27 -8.30
C THR A 356 0.80 19.37 -7.07
N PRO A 357 1.50 19.66 -5.95
CA PRO A 357 1.29 18.95 -4.70
C PRO A 357 -0.17 19.01 -4.24
N MET A 358 -0.60 17.98 -3.49
CA MET A 358 -1.93 17.98 -2.87
C MET A 358 -2.14 19.26 -2.03
N LYS A 359 -3.31 19.87 -2.16
CA LYS A 359 -3.66 21.03 -1.33
C LYS A 359 -3.95 20.58 0.10
N LEU A 360 -3.21 21.13 1.06
CA LEU A 360 -3.43 20.86 2.49
C LEU A 360 -4.50 21.79 3.07
N GLU A 361 -5.48 21.21 3.76
CA GLU A 361 -6.46 21.94 4.56
C GLU A 361 -6.06 21.82 6.04
N LEU A 362 -5.56 22.92 6.61
CA LEU A 362 -5.10 22.97 7.99
C LEU A 362 -6.21 23.47 8.94
N PRO A 363 -6.23 23.01 10.21
CA PRO A 363 -5.39 21.95 10.77
C PRO A 363 -5.76 20.57 10.22
N ILE A 364 -4.81 19.62 10.27
CA ILE A 364 -5.06 18.26 9.79
C ILE A 364 -5.54 17.40 10.95
N THR A 365 -6.69 16.76 10.77
CA THR A 365 -7.25 15.79 11.70
C THR A 365 -7.28 14.43 11.06
N TYR A 366 -6.67 13.45 11.72
CA TYR A 366 -6.85 12.04 11.42
C TYR A 366 -7.80 11.39 12.41
N GLU A 367 -8.76 10.63 11.90
CA GLU A 367 -9.57 9.72 12.68
C GLU A 367 -9.26 8.29 12.28
N VAL A 368 -8.92 7.44 13.24
CA VAL A 368 -8.59 6.04 13.05
C VAL A 368 -9.70 5.21 13.68
N GLU A 369 -10.47 4.49 12.86
CA GLU A 369 -11.41 3.50 13.34
C GLU A 369 -10.75 2.13 13.33
N PHE A 370 -10.49 1.61 14.53
CA PHE A 370 -9.90 0.29 14.76
C PHE A 370 -10.96 -0.81 14.73
N THR A 371 -10.55 -2.05 14.49
CA THR A 371 -11.45 -3.21 14.59
C THR A 371 -11.84 -3.52 16.03
N SER A 372 -10.92 -3.27 16.97
CA SER A 372 -11.05 -3.62 18.39
C SER A 372 -11.05 -2.41 19.30
N THR A 373 -11.80 -2.50 20.40
CA THR A 373 -11.81 -1.44 21.43
C THR A 373 -10.51 -1.40 22.22
N SER A 374 -9.76 -2.51 22.26
CA SER A 374 -8.45 -2.59 22.93
C SER A 374 -7.40 -1.77 22.18
N GLU A 375 -7.37 -1.89 20.86
CA GLU A 375 -6.52 -1.11 19.96
C GLU A 375 -6.81 0.38 20.09
N ALA A 376 -8.09 0.78 19.99
CA ALA A 376 -8.48 2.17 20.17
C ALA A 376 -8.19 2.71 21.58
N LEU A 377 -8.32 1.88 22.63
CA LEU A 377 -7.93 2.26 24.00
C LEU A 377 -6.43 2.52 24.11
N MET A 378 -5.60 1.67 23.52
CA MET A 378 -4.14 1.85 23.55
C MET A 378 -3.67 3.01 22.67
N GLY A 379 -4.24 3.17 21.48
CA GLY A 379 -3.95 4.30 20.59
C GLY A 379 -4.32 5.65 21.22
N ALA A 380 -5.39 5.70 22.02
CA ALA A 380 -5.79 6.92 22.74
C ALA A 380 -4.84 7.34 23.88
N LEU A 381 -3.82 6.53 24.21
CA LEU A 381 -2.80 6.93 25.19
C LEU A 381 -1.82 7.97 24.64
N VAL A 382 -1.79 8.20 23.32
CA VAL A 382 -0.96 9.26 22.72
C VAL A 382 -1.39 10.62 23.27
N PRO A 383 -0.48 11.43 23.84
CA PRO A 383 -0.81 12.78 24.29
C PRO A 383 -1.40 13.63 23.16
N GLY A 384 -2.57 14.23 23.40
CA GLY A 384 -3.30 15.02 22.40
C GLY A 384 -4.32 14.23 21.59
N ALA A 385 -4.30 12.90 21.63
CA ALA A 385 -5.34 12.08 21.06
C ALA A 385 -6.64 12.16 21.88
N THR A 386 -7.78 12.06 21.21
CA THR A 386 -9.09 11.89 21.82
C THR A 386 -9.73 10.60 21.34
N ARG A 387 -10.67 10.05 22.11
CA ARG A 387 -11.37 8.81 21.75
C ARG A 387 -12.87 9.03 21.68
N PRO A 388 -13.39 9.61 20.58
CA PRO A 388 -14.80 10.00 20.46
C PRO A 388 -15.79 8.83 20.47
N SER A 389 -15.35 7.61 20.15
CA SER A 389 -16.14 6.39 20.26
C SER A 389 -15.27 5.23 20.75
N PRO A 390 -15.83 4.09 21.21
CA PRO A 390 -15.02 2.96 21.69
C PRO A 390 -13.98 2.43 20.70
N ARG A 391 -14.14 2.67 19.39
CA ARG A 391 -13.22 2.20 18.34
C ARG A 391 -12.53 3.33 17.56
N ILE A 392 -12.91 4.58 17.77
CA ILE A 392 -12.35 5.71 17.02
C ILE A 392 -11.39 6.48 17.92
N VAL A 393 -10.17 6.68 17.42
CA VAL A 393 -9.19 7.62 17.98
C VAL A 393 -9.01 8.79 17.00
N SER A 394 -9.06 10.01 17.50
CA SER A 394 -8.87 11.22 16.70
C SER A 394 -7.63 11.97 17.18
N PHE A 395 -6.81 12.44 16.24
CA PHE A 395 -5.63 13.27 16.51
C PHE A 395 -5.59 14.44 15.53
N THR A 396 -5.40 15.65 16.05
CA THR A 396 -5.29 16.87 15.24
C THR A 396 -3.88 17.46 15.39
N GLY A 397 -3.24 17.76 14.26
CA GLY A 397 -1.98 18.50 14.19
C GLY A 397 -2.15 19.83 13.44
N ASP A 398 -1.38 20.83 13.85
CA ASP A 398 -1.39 22.16 13.22
C ASP A 398 -0.78 22.13 11.81
N ASP A 399 0.06 21.14 11.53
CA ASP A 399 0.66 20.88 10.23
C ASP A 399 0.66 19.37 9.91
N ALA A 400 1.03 19.03 8.68
CA ALA A 400 1.04 17.64 8.21
C ALA A 400 2.02 16.74 8.98
N LEU A 401 3.19 17.23 9.42
CA LEU A 401 4.17 16.41 10.11
C LEU A 401 3.78 16.12 11.57
N SER A 402 3.23 17.10 12.27
CA SER A 402 2.66 16.92 13.61
C SER A 402 1.46 15.97 13.57
N ALA A 403 0.57 16.12 12.58
CA ALA A 403 -0.54 15.21 12.37
C ALA A 403 -0.08 13.78 12.02
N TRP A 404 0.90 13.63 11.12
CA TRP A 404 1.52 12.33 10.79
C TRP A 404 2.13 11.66 12.01
N ARG A 405 2.94 12.38 12.80
CA ARG A 405 3.58 11.82 14.01
C ARG A 405 2.53 11.36 15.02
N GLY A 406 1.46 12.13 15.18
CA GLY A 406 0.32 11.75 16.02
C GLY A 406 -0.38 10.49 15.51
N LEU A 407 -0.78 10.48 14.24
CA LEU A 407 -1.39 9.33 13.57
C LEU A 407 -0.53 8.08 13.71
N PHE A 408 0.75 8.16 13.35
CA PHE A 408 1.66 7.03 13.38
C PHE A 408 1.86 6.50 14.79
N SER A 409 1.94 7.38 15.79
CA SER A 409 1.99 6.98 17.21
C SER A 409 0.70 6.29 17.66
N VAL A 410 -0.47 6.79 17.23
CA VAL A 410 -1.79 6.19 17.53
C VAL A 410 -1.86 4.78 16.95
N ILE A 411 -1.43 4.61 15.69
CA ILE A 411 -1.41 3.31 15.00
C ILE A 411 -0.47 2.34 15.71
N LEU A 412 0.77 2.73 16.01
CA LEU A 412 1.75 1.85 16.64
C LEU A 412 1.32 1.41 18.06
N LEU A 413 0.78 2.33 18.86
CA LEU A 413 0.26 1.97 20.19
C LEU A 413 -1.01 1.12 20.09
N GLY A 414 -1.92 1.44 19.15
CA GLY A 414 -3.09 0.61 18.91
C GLY A 414 -2.71 -0.81 18.50
N TRP A 415 -1.79 -0.95 17.56
CA TRP A 415 -1.28 -2.24 17.08
C TRP A 415 -0.63 -3.08 18.18
N SER A 416 -0.01 -2.45 19.20
CA SER A 416 0.53 -3.18 20.36
C SER A 416 -0.52 -3.94 21.19
N ALA A 417 -1.80 -3.64 20.97
CA ALA A 417 -2.94 -4.30 21.61
C ALA A 417 -3.61 -5.36 20.73
N SER A 418 -3.10 -5.58 19.51
CA SER A 418 -3.67 -6.53 18.57
C SER A 418 -3.55 -7.96 19.08
N ASP A 419 -4.58 -8.77 18.84
CA ASP A 419 -4.64 -10.18 19.16
C ASP A 419 -4.94 -10.96 17.89
N GLU A 420 -4.03 -11.84 17.44
CA GLU A 420 -4.13 -12.58 16.16
C GLU A 420 -5.46 -13.35 15.96
N VAL A 421 -6.16 -13.71 17.04
CA VAL A 421 -7.40 -14.49 16.97
C VAL A 421 -8.64 -13.58 16.94
N TYR A 422 -8.67 -12.53 17.76
CA TYR A 422 -9.91 -11.79 18.05
C TYR A 422 -10.01 -10.39 17.44
N GLY A 423 -8.91 -9.87 16.89
CA GLY A 423 -8.80 -8.49 16.42
C GLY A 423 -7.97 -7.75 17.44
#